data_AF-A0A925YFK3-F1
#
_entry.id   AF-A0A925YFK3-F1
#
_cell.length_a   1.000
_cell.length_b   1.000
_cell.length_c   1.000
_cell.angle_alpha   90.00
_cell.angle_beta   90.00
_cell.angle_gamma   90.00
#
_symmetry.space_group_name_H-M   'P 1'
#
loop_
_entity.id
_entity.type
_entity.pdbx_description
1 polymer ?
#
loop_
_entity_poly.entity_id
_entity_poly.type
_entity_poly.pdbx_seq_one_letter_code
_entity_poly.pdbx_strand_id
1 'polypeptide(L)'
;QFLRVDPASSREQYRWMERFVSSVADPPLRERLLVSIDGKGAFRRFKDVLLAFPAERERWFGYRSEVLHFHIQTWVEHTKIEVINPPPWGRVEQPEEPVEVVRAIPSGEAPGEILRRQARDLLDEIPAAELPSALAFLEFLRDRGTSPSLQPVSERPSLDLDSDYLTDANDDALAPEPAASVR
;
A
#
# COMPACT_ATOMS: atom_id res chain seq x y z
N GLN A 1 -26.85 -2.87 -12.88
CA GLN A 1 -25.72 -2.06 -13.36
C GLN A 1 -24.63 -2.15 -12.31
N PHE A 2 -23.39 -2.44 -12.70
CA PHE A 2 -22.27 -2.53 -11.78
C PHE A 2 -21.43 -1.26 -11.87
N LEU A 3 -21.03 -0.71 -10.74
CA LEU A 3 -20.22 0.50 -10.64
C LEU A 3 -18.84 0.10 -10.11
N ARG A 4 -17.77 0.48 -10.82
CA ARG A 4 -16.41 0.13 -10.41
C ARG A 4 -15.96 1.08 -9.31
N VAL A 5 -15.54 0.51 -8.18
CA VAL A 5 -14.88 1.28 -7.11
C VAL A 5 -13.41 1.39 -7.48
N ASP A 6 -12.90 2.61 -7.52
CA ASP A 6 -11.47 2.83 -7.72
C ASP A 6 -10.71 2.40 -6.45
N PRO A 7 -9.67 1.57 -6.58
CA PRO A 7 -8.86 1.21 -5.43
C PRO A 7 -8.14 2.43 -4.88
N ALA A 8 -7.92 2.46 -3.56
CA ALA A 8 -7.10 3.50 -2.93
C ALA A 8 -5.77 3.64 -3.66
N SER A 9 -5.38 4.88 -3.96
CA SER A 9 -4.19 5.15 -4.76
C SER A 9 -2.93 4.63 -4.06
N SER A 10 -1.88 4.28 -4.81
CA SER A 10 -0.60 3.84 -4.22
C SER A 10 -0.04 4.86 -3.22
N ARG A 11 -0.33 6.15 -3.43
CA ARG A 11 0.07 7.25 -2.53
C ARG A 11 -0.70 7.22 -1.21
N GLU A 12 -2.00 6.96 -1.24
CA GLU A 12 -2.81 6.81 -0.03
C GLU A 12 -2.42 5.56 0.75
N GLN A 13 -2.22 4.43 0.06
CA GLN A 13 -1.75 3.21 0.70
C GLN A 13 -0.38 3.39 1.36
N TYR A 14 0.51 4.20 0.74
CA TYR A 14 1.78 4.57 1.34
C TYR A 14 1.59 5.43 2.62
N ARG A 15 0.68 6.41 2.59
CA ARG A 15 0.34 7.21 3.79
C ARG A 15 -0.20 6.35 4.92
N TRP A 16 -1.01 5.33 4.62
CA TRP A 16 -1.48 4.39 5.63
C TRP A 16 -0.32 3.62 6.26
N MET A 17 0.66 3.20 5.46
CA MET A 17 1.89 2.59 5.99
C MET A 17 2.66 3.57 6.88
N GLU A 18 2.89 4.82 6.45
CA GLU A 18 3.56 5.85 7.26
C GLU A 18 2.88 6.05 8.63
N ARG A 19 1.54 6.14 8.63
CA ARG A 19 0.74 6.31 9.85
C ARG A 19 0.81 5.08 10.75
N PHE A 20 0.70 3.89 10.18
CA PHE A 20 0.82 2.64 10.94
C PHE A 20 2.21 2.50 11.59
N VAL A 21 3.28 2.76 10.83
CA VAL A 21 4.65 2.69 11.36
C VAL A 21 4.83 3.67 12.53
N SER A 22 4.25 4.86 12.43
CA SER A 22 4.30 5.86 13.50
C SER A 22 3.56 5.41 14.77
N SER A 23 2.55 4.55 14.66
CA SER A 23 1.79 4.02 15.79
C SER A 23 2.36 2.73 16.39
N VAL A 24 3.46 2.19 15.84
CA VAL A 24 4.15 1.01 16.41
C VAL A 24 4.83 1.39 17.71
N ALA A 25 4.48 0.68 18.79
CA ALA A 25 5.03 0.91 20.13
C ALA A 25 6.49 0.47 20.24
N ASP A 26 6.83 -0.68 19.65
CA ASP A 26 8.17 -1.29 19.70
C ASP A 26 9.19 -0.48 18.88
N PRO A 27 10.17 0.21 19.52
CA PRO A 27 11.12 1.06 18.81
C PRO A 27 11.98 0.35 17.74
N PRO A 28 12.61 -0.82 18.00
CA PRO A 28 13.39 -1.53 16.97
C PRO A 28 12.54 -2.00 15.79
N LEU A 29 11.30 -2.44 16.02
CA LEU A 29 10.39 -2.78 14.91
C LEU A 29 9.99 -1.55 14.11
N ARG A 30 9.66 -0.45 14.79
CA ARG A 30 9.32 0.82 14.13
C ARG A 30 10.45 1.29 13.21
N GLU A 31 11.69 1.26 13.67
CA GLU A 31 12.86 1.62 12.87
C GLU A 31 13.03 0.72 11.64
N ARG A 32 12.90 -0.61 11.82
CA ARG A 32 12.95 -1.56 10.68
C ARG A 32 11.85 -1.29 9.66
N LEU A 33 10.64 -0.97 10.12
CA LEU A 33 9.53 -0.66 9.23
C LEU A 33 9.76 0.67 8.50
N LEU A 34 10.28 1.71 9.17
CA LEU A 34 10.65 2.98 8.54
C LEU A 34 11.64 2.78 7.39
N VAL A 35 12.67 1.96 7.59
CA VAL A 35 13.64 1.63 6.52
C VAL A 35 13.00 0.80 5.41
N SER A 36 12.06 -0.08 5.76
CA SER A 36 11.40 -0.97 4.80
C SER A 36 10.49 -0.22 3.82
N ILE A 37 9.89 0.89 4.24
CA ILE A 37 8.98 1.68 3.41
C ILE A 37 9.70 2.63 2.46
N ASP A 38 10.99 2.90 2.65
CA ASP A 38 11.71 3.83 1.77
C ASP A 38 12.12 3.17 0.44
N GLY A 39 11.87 3.83 -0.69
CA GLY A 39 12.33 3.42 -2.03
C GLY A 39 11.49 2.36 -2.77
N LYS A 40 12.03 1.82 -3.86
CA LYS A 40 11.32 0.86 -4.72
C LYS A 40 11.03 -0.44 -3.95
N GLY A 41 9.81 -0.96 -4.11
CA GLY A 41 9.40 -2.21 -3.46
C GLY A 41 9.03 -2.07 -1.97
N ALA A 42 8.77 -0.85 -1.49
CA ALA A 42 8.33 -0.54 -0.13
C ALA A 42 7.22 -1.47 0.39
N PHE A 43 6.16 -1.65 -0.39
CA PHE A 43 5.02 -2.51 -0.03
C PHE A 43 5.42 -3.97 0.24
N ARG A 44 6.36 -4.50 -0.56
CA ARG A 44 6.83 -5.87 -0.40
C ARG A 44 7.68 -5.97 0.86
N ARG A 45 8.70 -5.11 0.99
CA ARG A 45 9.61 -5.11 2.15
C ARG A 45 8.89 -4.90 3.47
N PHE A 46 7.92 -3.99 3.51
CA PHE A 46 7.08 -3.77 4.69
C PHE A 46 6.34 -5.05 5.12
N LYS A 47 5.70 -5.74 4.16
CA LYS A 47 5.04 -7.02 4.43
C LYS A 47 6.04 -8.09 4.86
N ASP A 48 7.21 -8.15 4.22
CA ASP A 48 8.27 -9.10 4.55
C ASP A 48 8.75 -8.90 5.99
N VAL A 49 8.88 -7.66 6.47
CA VAL A 49 9.18 -7.37 7.89
C VAL A 49 8.05 -7.86 8.79
N LEU A 50 6.79 -7.57 8.45
CA LEU A 50 5.64 -8.01 9.24
C LEU A 50 5.47 -9.54 9.32
N LEU A 51 6.01 -10.32 8.37
CA LEU A 51 5.99 -11.78 8.46
C LEU A 51 6.71 -12.30 9.72
N ALA A 52 7.73 -11.58 10.19
CA ALA A 52 8.44 -11.92 11.42
C ALA A 52 7.70 -11.49 12.71
N PHE A 53 6.61 -10.71 12.59
CA PHE A 53 5.86 -10.16 13.73
C PHE A 53 4.35 -10.37 13.54
N PRO A 54 3.81 -11.56 13.83
CA PRO A 54 2.41 -11.90 13.58
C PRO A 54 1.39 -10.95 14.24
N ALA A 55 1.63 -10.53 15.48
CA ALA A 55 0.73 -9.61 16.19
C ALA A 55 0.63 -8.23 15.52
N GLU A 56 1.77 -7.68 15.08
CA GLU A 56 1.82 -6.39 14.38
C GLU A 56 1.30 -6.51 12.95
N ARG A 57 1.49 -7.67 12.32
CA ARG A 57 0.88 -8.01 11.05
C ARG A 57 -0.64 -7.98 11.13
N GLU A 58 -1.23 -8.63 12.14
CA GLU A 58 -2.67 -8.60 12.39
C GLU A 58 -3.16 -7.18 12.65
N ARG A 59 -2.44 -6.41 13.48
CA ARG A 59 -2.75 -4.99 13.73
C ARG A 59 -2.74 -4.15 12.46
N TRP A 60 -1.78 -4.38 11.56
CA TRP A 60 -1.74 -3.72 10.26
C TRP A 60 -2.96 -4.06 9.40
N PHE A 61 -3.35 -5.33 9.33
CA PHE A 61 -4.51 -5.74 8.53
C PHE A 61 -5.83 -5.21 9.11
N GLY A 62 -5.96 -5.15 10.43
CA GLY A 62 -7.09 -4.49 11.10
C GLY A 62 -7.17 -3.01 10.73
N TYR A 63 -6.08 -2.26 10.99
CA TYR A 63 -6.00 -0.83 10.68
C TYR A 63 -6.28 -0.54 9.20
N ARG A 64 -5.66 -1.30 8.27
CA ARG A 64 -5.88 -1.12 6.84
C ARG A 64 -7.34 -1.36 6.45
N SER A 65 -7.97 -2.37 7.03
CA SER A 65 -9.39 -2.70 6.76
C SER A 65 -10.31 -1.59 7.24
N GLU A 66 -10.08 -1.06 8.45
CA GLU A 66 -10.85 0.07 9.00
C GLU A 66 -10.75 1.31 8.10
N VAL A 67 -9.54 1.70 7.72
CA VAL A 67 -9.33 2.86 6.83
C VAL A 67 -9.96 2.64 5.45
N LEU A 68 -9.88 1.42 4.92
CA LEU A 68 -10.50 1.07 3.64
C LEU A 68 -12.03 1.13 3.72
N HIS A 69 -12.62 0.58 4.77
CA HIS A 69 -14.07 0.62 4.98
C HIS A 69 -14.58 2.06 5.10
N PHE A 70 -13.86 2.92 5.83
CA PHE A 70 -14.17 4.34 5.91
C PHE A 70 -14.11 5.03 4.54
N HIS A 71 -13.09 4.72 3.73
CA HIS A 71 -12.96 5.26 2.38
C HIS A 71 -14.12 4.83 1.47
N ILE A 72 -14.52 3.56 1.54
CA ILE A 72 -15.68 3.04 0.81
C ILE A 72 -16.96 3.74 1.25
N GLN A 73 -17.17 3.89 2.57
CA GLN A 73 -18.35 4.58 3.10
C GLN A 73 -18.42 6.03 2.59
N THR A 74 -17.30 6.77 2.68
CA THR A 74 -17.20 8.15 2.19
C THR A 74 -17.50 8.24 0.70
N TRP A 75 -16.95 7.30 -0.09
CA TRP A 75 -17.21 7.24 -1.53
C TRP A 75 -18.69 6.98 -1.85
N VAL A 76 -19.34 6.04 -1.16
CA VAL A 76 -20.77 5.75 -1.32
C VAL A 76 -21.62 6.98 -1.00
N GLU A 77 -21.35 7.64 0.13
CA GLU A 77 -22.06 8.83 0.58
C GLU A 77 -21.94 9.97 -0.46
N HIS A 78 -20.73 10.20 -0.99
CA HIS A 78 -20.50 11.20 -2.04
C HIS A 78 -21.17 10.85 -3.37
N THR A 79 -21.23 9.57 -3.73
CA THR A 79 -21.83 9.11 -5.00
C THR A 79 -23.36 9.06 -4.94
N LYS A 80 -23.97 9.31 -3.76
CA LYS A 80 -25.43 9.24 -3.50
C LYS A 80 -26.05 7.92 -3.97
N ILE A 81 -25.30 6.83 -3.82
CA ILE A 81 -25.78 5.48 -4.15
C ILE A 81 -26.56 4.97 -2.96
N GLU A 82 -27.81 4.58 -3.17
CA GLU A 82 -28.60 3.88 -2.16
C GLU A 82 -28.09 2.45 -2.01
N VAL A 83 -27.53 2.14 -0.86
CA VAL A 83 -27.03 0.81 -0.53
C VAL A 83 -28.20 -0.05 -0.06
N ILE A 84 -28.56 -1.06 -0.85
CA ILE A 84 -29.70 -1.96 -0.58
C ILE A 84 -29.36 -2.96 0.54
N ASN A 85 -28.12 -3.41 0.62
CA ASN A 85 -27.64 -4.31 1.67
C ASN A 85 -26.53 -3.63 2.48
N PRO A 86 -26.71 -3.41 3.79
CA PRO A 86 -25.66 -2.82 4.62
C PRO A 86 -24.37 -3.65 4.56
N PRO A 87 -23.20 -3.00 4.57
CA PRO A 87 -21.93 -3.72 4.58
C PRO A 87 -21.80 -4.57 5.85
N PRO A 88 -21.16 -5.76 5.77
CA PRO A 88 -21.01 -6.66 6.91
C PRO A 88 -20.14 -6.09 8.04
N TRP A 89 -19.33 -5.06 7.74
CA TRP A 89 -18.53 -4.31 8.71
C TRP A 89 -19.28 -3.13 9.37
N GLY A 90 -20.55 -2.92 9.04
CA GLY A 90 -21.37 -1.86 9.63
C GLY A 90 -20.91 -0.44 9.26
N ARG A 91 -21.32 0.54 10.07
CA ARG A 91 -20.91 1.95 9.91
C ARG A 91 -19.55 2.15 10.56
N VAL A 92 -18.60 2.67 9.80
CA VAL A 92 -17.22 2.88 10.28
C VAL A 92 -17.07 4.34 10.67
N GLU A 93 -16.69 4.57 11.92
CA GLU A 93 -16.32 5.91 12.38
C GLU A 93 -14.97 6.29 11.75
N GLN A 94 -14.73 7.59 11.57
CA GLN A 94 -13.45 8.06 11.05
C GLN A 94 -12.34 7.51 11.98
N PRO A 95 -11.40 6.70 11.46
CA PRO A 95 -10.31 6.19 12.28
C PRO A 95 -9.63 7.39 12.93
N GLU A 96 -9.39 7.34 14.25
CA GLU A 96 -8.66 8.41 14.94
C GLU A 96 -7.35 8.63 14.19
N GLU A 97 -7.29 9.70 13.39
CA GLU A 97 -6.04 10.07 12.75
C GLU A 97 -5.15 10.51 13.90
N PRO A 98 -4.07 9.75 14.23
CA PRO A 98 -3.10 10.27 15.17
C PRO A 98 -2.61 11.54 14.51
N VAL A 99 -2.90 12.67 15.18
CA VAL A 99 -2.76 14.06 14.72
C VAL A 99 -2.00 14.04 13.41
N GLU A 100 -2.71 14.18 12.29
CA GLU A 100 -2.02 14.54 11.06
C GLU A 100 -1.08 15.64 11.50
N VAL A 101 0.22 15.35 11.53
CA VAL A 101 1.17 16.42 11.40
C VAL A 101 0.73 16.92 10.05
N VAL A 102 -0.10 17.96 10.10
CA VAL A 102 -0.42 18.81 8.99
C VAL A 102 0.99 19.16 8.58
N ARG A 103 1.52 18.38 7.64
CA ARG A 103 2.40 18.93 6.65
C ARG A 103 1.49 20.05 6.21
N ALA A 104 1.79 21.25 6.69
CA ALA A 104 1.22 22.42 6.12
C ALA A 104 1.26 22.15 4.61
N ILE A 105 0.32 22.70 3.88
CA ILE A 105 0.73 23.05 2.55
C ILE A 105 1.60 24.29 2.80
N PRO A 106 2.92 24.25 3.12
CA PRO A 106 3.70 25.37 2.66
C PRO A 106 3.64 25.18 1.15
N SER A 107 3.12 26.19 0.48
CA SER A 107 3.67 26.52 -0.82
C SER A 107 5.19 26.47 -0.68
N GLY A 108 5.84 25.43 -1.23
CA GLY A 108 7.23 25.10 -0.93
C GLY A 108 7.56 23.64 -1.20
N GLU A 109 7.64 23.29 -2.49
CA GLU A 109 8.25 22.08 -3.08
C GLU A 109 7.91 20.70 -2.47
N ALA A 110 7.13 19.92 -3.22
CA ALA A 110 7.00 18.48 -2.97
C ALA A 110 8.39 17.80 -2.86
N PRO A 111 8.54 16.69 -2.11
CA PRO A 111 9.81 15.98 -1.96
C PRO A 111 10.50 15.61 -3.30
N GLY A 112 9.71 15.39 -4.36
CA GLY A 112 10.23 15.19 -5.72
C GLY A 112 10.86 16.44 -6.33
N GLU A 113 10.41 17.65 -5.98
CA GLU A 113 11.00 18.90 -6.45
C GLU A 113 12.29 19.25 -5.70
N ILE A 114 12.39 18.88 -4.42
CA ILE A 114 13.65 18.95 -3.65
C ILE A 114 14.72 18.08 -4.33
N LEU A 115 14.38 16.83 -4.66
CA LEU A 115 15.29 15.93 -5.36
C LEU A 115 15.63 16.42 -6.78
N ARG A 116 14.69 17.08 -7.48
CA ARG A 116 14.97 17.68 -8.80
C ARG A 116 15.90 18.88 -8.70
N ARG A 117 15.72 19.76 -7.72
CA ARG A 117 16.64 20.86 -7.47
C ARG A 117 18.04 20.33 -7.16
N GLN A 118 18.13 19.38 -6.23
CA GLN A 118 19.40 18.74 -5.89
C GLN A 118 20.08 18.08 -7.11
N ALA A 119 19.31 17.46 -8.01
CA ALA A 119 19.86 16.92 -9.25
C ALA A 119 20.37 18.02 -10.22
N ARG A 120 19.70 19.18 -10.30
CA ARG A 120 20.17 20.33 -11.10
C ARG A 120 21.47 20.90 -10.53
N ASP A 121 21.53 21.10 -9.21
CA ASP A 121 22.72 21.62 -8.53
C ASP A 121 23.93 20.71 -8.77
N LEU A 122 23.75 19.39 -8.65
CA LEU A 122 24.81 18.42 -8.95
C LEU A 122 25.24 18.45 -10.42
N LEU A 123 24.32 18.66 -11.37
CA LEU A 123 24.65 18.76 -12.78
C LEU A 123 25.49 20.00 -13.09
N ASP A 124 25.27 21.11 -12.38
CA ASP A 124 26.02 22.35 -12.55
C ASP A 124 27.45 22.26 -11.99
N GLU A 125 27.70 21.38 -11.01
CA GLU A 125 29.03 21.16 -10.41
C GLU A 125 29.88 20.12 -11.15
N ILE A 126 29.30 19.33 -12.05
CA ILE A 126 30.01 18.28 -12.78
C ILE A 126 30.98 18.89 -13.83
N PRO A 127 32.24 18.43 -13.89
CA PRO A 127 33.18 18.85 -14.93
C PRO A 127 32.69 18.50 -16.33
N ALA A 128 32.97 19.35 -17.33
CA ALA A 128 32.51 19.14 -18.70
C ALA A 128 32.90 17.79 -19.33
N ALA A 129 34.00 17.17 -18.86
CA ALA A 129 34.43 15.85 -19.30
C ALA A 129 33.49 14.71 -18.86
N GLU A 130 32.75 14.89 -17.76
CA GLU A 130 31.87 13.89 -17.16
C GLU A 130 30.39 14.06 -17.58
N LEU A 131 30.03 15.20 -18.19
CA LEU A 131 28.68 15.47 -18.69
C LEU A 131 28.14 14.43 -19.70
N PRO A 132 28.95 13.88 -20.64
CA PRO A 132 28.46 12.83 -21.54
C PRO A 132 28.04 11.56 -20.80
N SER A 133 28.79 11.17 -19.75
CA SER A 133 28.47 10.02 -18.91
C SER A 133 27.21 10.26 -18.09
N ALA A 134 27.05 11.46 -17.53
CA ALA A 134 25.85 11.85 -16.80
C ALA A 134 24.60 11.84 -17.69
N LEU A 135 24.70 12.36 -18.93
CA LEU A 135 23.61 12.30 -19.91
C LEU A 135 23.23 10.86 -20.24
N ALA A 136 24.19 10.00 -20.58
CA ALA A 136 23.92 8.60 -20.89
C ALA A 136 23.22 7.87 -19.72
N PHE A 137 23.62 8.15 -18.49
CA PHE A 137 22.98 7.60 -17.31
C PHE A 137 21.54 8.10 -17.15
N LEU A 138 21.31 9.42 -17.28
CA LEU A 138 19.97 10.01 -17.16
C LEU A 138 19.02 9.55 -18.27
N GLU A 139 19.52 9.36 -19.49
CA GLU A 139 18.77 8.76 -20.59
C GLU A 139 18.41 7.30 -20.30
N PHE A 140 19.34 6.51 -19.77
CA PHE A 140 19.05 5.16 -19.29
C PHE A 140 17.98 5.16 -18.17
N LEU A 141 18.03 6.12 -17.24
CA LEU A 141 17.02 6.23 -16.19
C LEU A 141 15.64 6.64 -16.73
N ARG A 142 15.60 7.44 -17.79
CA ARG A 142 14.37 7.82 -18.49
C ARG A 142 13.77 6.61 -19.19
N ASP A 143 14.57 5.88 -19.96
CA ASP A 143 14.09 4.80 -20.83
C ASP A 143 13.70 3.54 -20.04
N ARG A 144 14.34 3.28 -18.89
CA ARG A 144 13.90 2.23 -17.94
C ARG A 144 12.62 2.59 -17.20
N GLY A 145 12.29 3.89 -17.10
CA GLY A 145 11.07 4.38 -16.48
C GLY A 145 9.83 4.18 -17.36
N THR A 146 10.03 4.00 -18.67
CA THR A 146 8.99 3.87 -19.69
C THR A 146 8.85 2.49 -20.34
N SER A 147 9.72 1.52 -20.04
CA SER A 147 9.62 0.14 -20.59
C SER A 147 9.32 -0.91 -19.51
N PRO A 148 8.33 -1.80 -19.71
CA PRO A 148 8.06 -2.90 -18.80
C PRO A 148 9.16 -3.96 -18.92
N SER A 149 9.88 -4.17 -17.82
CA SER A 149 10.49 -5.43 -17.37
C SER A 149 10.90 -6.44 -18.47
N LEU A 150 12.17 -6.38 -18.89
CA LEU A 150 12.84 -7.55 -19.49
C LEU A 150 13.27 -8.49 -18.36
N GLN A 151 12.68 -9.69 -18.34
CA GLN A 151 13.06 -10.77 -17.42
C GLN A 151 14.43 -11.32 -17.78
N PRO A 152 15.34 -11.59 -16.82
CA PRO A 152 16.35 -12.61 -17.01
C PRO A 152 15.73 -13.98 -16.68
N VAL A 153 15.66 -14.84 -17.69
CA VAL A 153 15.39 -16.27 -17.57
C VAL A 153 16.44 -16.85 -16.62
N SER A 154 15.97 -17.34 -15.46
CA SER A 154 16.77 -18.18 -14.58
C SER A 154 16.02 -19.50 -14.45
N GLU A 155 16.41 -20.42 -15.32
CA GLU A 155 16.11 -21.85 -15.21
C GLU A 155 16.41 -22.31 -13.78
N ARG A 156 15.39 -22.76 -13.06
CA ARG A 156 15.56 -23.54 -11.83
C ARG A 156 15.00 -24.94 -12.08
N PRO A 157 15.74 -25.99 -11.72
CA PRO A 157 15.26 -27.36 -11.85
C PRO A 157 14.15 -27.62 -10.82
N SER A 158 13.19 -28.41 -11.25
CA SER A 158 12.06 -28.94 -10.48
C SER A 158 12.54 -29.73 -9.26
N LEU A 159 12.03 -29.35 -8.09
CA LEU A 159 11.91 -30.22 -6.93
C LEU A 159 10.49 -30.05 -6.38
N ASP A 160 9.68 -31.06 -6.60
CA ASP A 160 8.45 -31.33 -5.88
C ASP A 160 8.73 -31.38 -4.38
N LEU A 161 7.87 -30.74 -3.58
CA LEU A 161 7.46 -31.19 -2.25
C LEU A 161 6.28 -30.32 -1.79
N ASP A 162 5.19 -31.00 -1.49
CA ASP A 162 3.88 -30.51 -1.05
C ASP A 162 3.92 -29.49 0.09
N SER A 163 3.03 -28.50 0.06
CA SER A 163 2.43 -27.96 1.28
C SER A 163 1.17 -27.14 0.95
N ASP A 164 0.04 -27.75 1.29
CA ASP A 164 -1.29 -27.17 1.43
C ASP A 164 -1.27 -25.74 1.99
N TYR A 165 -1.68 -24.76 1.17
CA TYR A 165 -2.50 -23.63 1.64
C TYR A 165 -3.39 -23.20 0.48
N LEU A 166 -4.45 -24.00 0.31
CA LEU A 166 -5.60 -23.69 -0.50
C LEU A 166 -6.26 -22.40 0.03
N THR A 167 -6.46 -21.46 -0.89
CA THR A 167 -7.67 -20.65 -1.08
C THR A 167 -8.76 -20.78 0.00
N ASP A 168 -9.06 -19.68 0.67
CA ASP A 168 -10.30 -19.50 1.45
C ASP A 168 -11.10 -18.37 0.79
N ALA A 169 -11.71 -18.65 -0.37
CA ALA A 169 -13.16 -18.66 -0.61
C ALA A 169 -13.98 -18.65 0.69
N ASN A 170 -14.55 -17.52 1.13
CA ASN A 170 -15.78 -16.95 0.59
C ASN A 170 -16.89 -18.01 0.32
N ASP A 171 -17.39 -18.67 1.37
CA ASP A 171 -18.79 -19.12 1.49
C ASP A 171 -19.07 -19.52 2.96
N ASP A 172 -19.93 -18.79 3.67
CA ASP A 172 -20.69 -19.37 4.78
C ASP A 172 -22.13 -18.87 4.69
N ALA A 173 -22.87 -19.55 3.82
CA ALA A 173 -24.31 -19.65 3.90
C ALA A 173 -24.65 -20.83 4.82
N LEU A 174 -25.19 -20.54 6.01
CA LEU A 174 -25.89 -21.53 6.83
C LEU A 174 -27.33 -21.09 7.10
N ALA A 175 -28.25 -21.69 6.33
CA ALA A 175 -29.66 -21.80 6.70
C ALA A 175 -29.85 -22.95 7.71
N PRO A 176 -30.94 -22.92 8.50
CA PRO A 176 -31.60 -24.17 8.88
C PRO A 176 -33.12 -24.18 8.60
N GLU A 177 -33.58 -25.23 7.92
CA GLU A 177 -34.97 -25.74 7.80
C GLU A 177 -35.04 -27.12 8.51
N PRO A 178 -36.20 -27.79 8.78
CA PRO A 178 -37.61 -27.36 8.74
C PRO A 178 -38.47 -27.78 10.00
N ALA A 179 -39.70 -27.23 10.01
CA ALA A 179 -40.98 -27.70 10.57
C ALA A 179 -41.07 -28.76 11.71
N ALA A 180 -41.80 -28.39 12.77
CA ALA A 180 -42.59 -29.31 13.60
C ALA A 180 -43.99 -28.71 13.88
N SER A 181 -45.03 -29.38 13.38
CA SER A 181 -46.44 -29.20 13.80
C SER A 181 -46.63 -29.64 15.25
N VAL A 182 -47.59 -29.04 15.98
CA VAL A 182 -48.68 -29.74 16.71
C VAL A 182 -49.67 -28.73 17.31
N ARG A 183 -50.95 -29.00 16.98
CA ARG A 183 -52.26 -28.55 17.54
C ARG A 183 -52.69 -27.09 17.46
#